data_AF-A0A9D7XCV6-F1
#
_entry.id   AF-A0A9D7XCV6-F1
#
_cell.length_a   1.000
_cell.length_b   1.000
_cell.length_c   1.000
_cell.angle_alpha   90.00
_cell.angle_beta   90.00
_cell.angle_gamma   90.00
#
_symmetry.space_group_name_H-M   'P 1'
#
loop_
_entity.id
_entity.type
_entity.pdbx_description
1 polymer ?
#
loop_
_entity_poly.entity_id
_entity_poly.type
_entity_poly.pdbx_seq_one_letter_code
_entity_poly.pdbx_strand_id
1 'polypeptide(L)'
;MIVLAEAVRHLRLQAITTSLDAGADGGLIRIYTAPRPDTGAALTGQLLLVELRLARPSLLGLADGVMTLVAPPDRLCLRSGRAAWARMLDGSSRAVLDADVGIEGSGAELELDRIDLLAGGAVRITSIEFHEP
;
A
#
# COMPACT_ATOMS: atom_id res chain seq x y z
N MET A 1 27.52 4.86 -11.00
CA MET A 1 26.70 4.70 -9.78
C MET A 1 26.42 6.09 -9.26
N ILE A 2 25.14 6.48 -9.17
CA ILE A 2 24.73 7.77 -8.60
C ILE A 2 24.32 7.55 -7.14
N VAL A 3 24.58 8.53 -6.28
CA VAL A 3 24.14 8.54 -4.87
C VAL A 3 23.29 9.80 -4.70
N LEU A 4 22.10 9.66 -4.15
CA LEU A 4 21.17 10.78 -4.00
C LEU A 4 21.33 11.41 -2.63
N ALA A 5 21.26 12.75 -2.58
CA ALA A 5 21.13 13.46 -1.33
C ALA A 5 19.78 13.11 -0.67
N GLU A 6 19.73 13.11 0.67
CA GLU A 6 18.53 12.78 1.45
C GLU A 6 17.31 13.62 1.02
N ALA A 7 17.50 14.92 0.80
CA ALA A 7 16.44 15.80 0.33
C ALA A 7 15.82 15.32 -1.01
N VAL A 8 16.61 14.73 -1.90
CA VAL A 8 16.09 14.20 -3.18
C VAL A 8 15.34 12.89 -2.96
N ARG A 9 15.81 12.02 -2.07
CA ARG A 9 15.09 10.79 -1.66
C ARG A 9 13.74 11.14 -1.04
N HIS A 10 13.71 12.13 -0.15
CA HIS A 10 12.48 12.64 0.47
C HIS A 10 11.50 13.20 -0.55
N LEU A 11 11.96 13.99 -1.53
CA LEU A 11 11.09 14.53 -2.57
C LEU A 11 10.44 13.43 -3.44
N ARG A 12 11.15 12.33 -3.71
CA ARG A 12 10.58 11.18 -4.44
C ARG A 12 9.47 10.50 -3.64
N LEU A 13 9.73 10.24 -2.36
CA LEU A 13 8.73 9.66 -1.46
C LEU A 13 7.52 10.60 -1.28
N GLN A 14 7.75 11.91 -1.14
CA GLN A 14 6.67 12.89 -1.06
C GLN A 14 5.80 12.97 -2.32
N ALA A 15 6.36 12.64 -3.49
CA ALA A 15 5.56 12.57 -4.72
C ALA A 15 4.50 11.46 -4.61
N ILE A 16 4.77 10.38 -3.88
CA ILE A 16 3.81 9.30 -3.63
C ILE A 16 2.65 9.81 -2.77
N THR A 17 2.92 10.39 -1.58
CA THR A 17 1.84 10.87 -0.71
C THR A 17 1.05 12.02 -1.33
N THR A 18 1.73 12.91 -2.05
CA THR A 18 1.06 13.96 -2.84
C THR A 18 0.08 13.36 -3.84
N SER A 19 0.45 12.26 -4.50
CA SER A 19 -0.44 11.56 -5.43
C SER A 19 -1.59 10.84 -4.72
N LEU A 20 -1.32 10.16 -3.61
CA LEU A 20 -2.34 9.48 -2.80
C LEU A 20 -3.40 10.47 -2.26
N ASP A 21 -2.96 11.68 -1.89
CA ASP A 21 -3.78 12.72 -1.28
C ASP A 21 -4.42 13.70 -2.29
N ALA A 22 -4.24 13.48 -3.60
CA ALA A 22 -4.65 14.37 -4.69
C ALA A 22 -6.18 14.52 -4.88
N GLY A 23 -7.00 13.77 -4.13
CA GLY A 23 -8.46 13.82 -4.16
C GLY A 23 -9.08 14.58 -2.98
N ALA A 24 -10.42 14.73 -3.02
CA ALA A 24 -11.17 15.25 -1.86
C ALA A 24 -11.19 14.24 -0.71
N ASP A 25 -11.30 12.96 -1.06
CA ASP A 25 -11.16 11.83 -0.14
C ASP A 25 -9.71 11.35 -0.06
N GLY A 26 -9.39 10.61 1.02
CA GLY A 26 -8.14 9.85 1.09
C GLY A 26 -8.09 8.75 0.04
N GLY A 27 -6.86 8.35 -0.33
CA GLY A 27 -6.59 7.26 -1.25
C GLY A 27 -7.13 5.91 -0.80
N LEU A 28 -7.02 4.90 -1.65
CA LEU A 28 -7.46 3.53 -1.38
C LEU A 28 -6.28 2.56 -1.41
N ILE A 29 -6.29 1.57 -0.54
CA ILE A 29 -5.46 0.38 -0.60
C ILE A 29 -6.36 -0.79 -0.99
N ARG A 30 -6.01 -1.46 -2.09
CA ARG A 30 -6.67 -2.71 -2.52
C ARG A 30 -5.68 -3.85 -2.47
N ILE A 31 -5.94 -4.85 -1.63
CA ILE A 31 -5.08 -6.02 -1.46
C ILE A 31 -5.63 -7.18 -2.30
N TYR A 32 -4.74 -7.85 -3.02
CA TYR A 32 -5.09 -8.88 -4.00
C TYR A 32 -4.40 -10.21 -3.75
N THR A 33 -5.01 -11.27 -4.29
CA THR A 33 -4.38 -12.59 -4.47
C THR A 33 -3.51 -12.63 -5.72
N ALA A 34 -2.81 -13.77 -5.89
CA ALA A 34 -2.04 -14.16 -7.07
C ALA A 34 -0.88 -13.18 -7.38
N PRO A 35 0.04 -13.54 -8.28
CA PRO A 35 1.15 -12.64 -8.61
C PRO A 35 0.67 -11.30 -9.13
N ARG A 36 1.42 -10.23 -8.79
CA ARG A 36 1.19 -8.89 -9.32
C ARG A 36 1.33 -8.91 -10.86
N PRO A 37 0.39 -8.31 -11.60
CA PRO A 37 0.56 -8.13 -13.04
C PRO A 37 1.63 -7.08 -13.34
N ASP A 38 2.12 -7.03 -14.57
CA ASP A 38 3.04 -5.97 -14.98
C ASP A 38 2.44 -4.57 -14.75
N THR A 39 3.30 -3.58 -14.53
CA THR A 39 2.88 -2.20 -14.29
C THR A 39 1.99 -1.71 -15.43
N GLY A 40 0.77 -1.27 -15.09
CA GLY A 40 -0.23 -0.80 -16.05
C GLY A 40 -1.07 -1.90 -16.72
N ALA A 41 -0.77 -3.18 -16.51
CA ALA A 41 -1.60 -4.27 -17.01
C ALA A 41 -2.90 -4.44 -16.20
N ALA A 42 -3.91 -4.99 -16.88
CA ALA A 42 -5.21 -5.29 -16.27
C ALA A 42 -5.13 -6.49 -15.31
N LEU A 43 -6.03 -6.52 -14.33
CA LEU A 43 -6.23 -7.68 -13.46
C LEU A 43 -6.95 -8.77 -14.25
N THR A 44 -6.39 -9.98 -14.27
CA THR A 44 -6.94 -11.11 -15.04
C THR A 44 -7.24 -12.33 -14.18
N GLY A 45 -6.56 -12.48 -13.04
CA GLY A 45 -6.78 -13.58 -12.09
C GLY A 45 -6.62 -13.19 -10.61
N GLN A 46 -6.26 -11.94 -10.34
CA GLN A 46 -6.06 -11.40 -9.00
C GLN A 46 -7.42 -11.06 -8.38
N LEU A 47 -7.79 -11.75 -7.31
CA LEU A 47 -9.02 -11.51 -6.57
C LEU A 47 -8.81 -10.38 -5.56
N LEU A 48 -9.73 -9.42 -5.53
CA LEU A 48 -9.73 -8.38 -4.49
C LEU A 48 -10.12 -9.01 -3.14
N LEU A 49 -9.21 -9.00 -2.18
CA LEU A 49 -9.42 -9.51 -0.84
C LEU A 49 -10.00 -8.44 0.09
N VAL A 50 -9.50 -7.21 0.03
CA VAL A 50 -9.98 -6.11 0.89
C VAL A 50 -9.67 -4.76 0.26
N GLU A 51 -10.52 -3.78 0.56
CA GLU A 51 -10.33 -2.37 0.22
C GLU A 51 -10.37 -1.53 1.51
N LEU A 52 -9.33 -0.74 1.74
CA LEU A 52 -9.18 0.15 2.90
C LEU A 52 -8.97 1.60 2.42
N ARG A 53 -9.54 2.57 3.15
CA ARG A 53 -9.39 3.99 2.86
C ARG A 53 -8.25 4.55 3.70
N LEU A 54 -7.26 5.16 3.07
CA LEU A 54 -6.20 5.89 3.74
C LEU A 54 -6.75 7.15 4.42
N ALA A 55 -6.07 7.59 5.48
CA ALA A 55 -6.28 8.92 6.02
C ALA A 55 -5.88 9.98 4.99
N ARG A 56 -6.40 11.20 5.16
CA ARG A 56 -5.99 12.39 4.41
C ARG A 56 -5.66 13.50 5.41
N PRO A 57 -4.39 13.92 5.56
CA PRO A 57 -3.21 13.43 4.84
C PRO A 57 -2.85 11.96 5.16
N SER A 58 -2.23 11.27 4.21
CA SER A 58 -1.84 9.85 4.34
C SER A 58 -0.47 9.65 5.00
N LEU A 59 0.39 10.66 4.97
CA LEU A 59 1.75 10.62 5.52
C LEU A 59 1.72 10.61 7.06
N LEU A 60 2.36 9.60 7.67
CA LEU A 60 2.63 9.57 9.11
C LEU A 60 4.01 10.17 9.42
N GLY A 61 5.02 9.83 8.64
CA GLY A 61 6.39 10.27 8.86
C GLY A 61 7.29 10.08 7.64
N LEU A 62 8.32 10.90 7.55
CA LEU A 62 9.35 10.81 6.52
C LEU A 62 10.69 11.21 7.14
N ALA A 63 11.57 10.22 7.33
CA ALA A 63 12.90 10.41 7.90
C ALA A 63 13.84 9.32 7.40
N ASP A 64 15.13 9.63 7.28
CA ASP A 64 16.17 8.68 6.86
C ASP A 64 15.88 8.00 5.50
N GLY A 65 15.05 8.64 4.67
CA GLY A 65 14.48 8.11 3.43
C GLY A 65 13.63 6.85 3.58
N VAL A 66 12.98 6.74 4.74
CA VAL A 66 11.83 5.88 4.96
C VAL A 66 10.58 6.75 5.05
N MET A 67 9.58 6.40 4.26
CA MET A 67 8.25 7.00 4.32
C MET A 67 7.29 6.03 4.99
N THR A 68 6.65 6.45 6.08
CA THR A 68 5.62 5.68 6.78
C THR A 68 4.25 6.30 6.52
N LEU A 69 3.27 5.49 6.13
CA LEU A 69 1.88 5.93 5.98
C LEU A 69 1.07 5.65 7.24
N VAL A 70 0.01 6.44 7.47
CA VAL A 70 -0.97 6.18 8.52
C VAL A 70 -1.73 4.89 8.19
N ALA A 71 -1.63 3.89 9.07
CA ALA A 71 -2.38 2.65 8.91
C ALA A 71 -3.90 2.93 8.92
N PRO A 72 -4.65 2.48 7.92
CA PRO A 72 -6.10 2.65 7.91
C PRO A 72 -6.78 1.75 8.95
N PRO A 73 -8.02 2.06 9.37
CA PRO A 73 -8.77 1.20 10.28
C PRO A 73 -9.04 -0.17 9.65
N ASP A 74 -9.09 -1.20 10.49
CA ASP A 74 -9.35 -2.59 10.10
C ASP A 74 -10.61 -2.71 9.22
N ARG A 75 -10.57 -3.60 8.23
CA ARG A 75 -11.69 -3.87 7.33
C ARG A 75 -11.96 -5.35 7.19
N LEU A 76 -13.23 -5.69 6.97
CA LEU A 76 -13.62 -7.08 6.72
C LEU A 76 -13.16 -7.52 5.34
N CYS A 77 -12.58 -8.71 5.29
CA CYS A 77 -12.17 -9.35 4.07
C CYS A 77 -13.39 -9.73 3.21
N LEU A 78 -13.34 -9.40 1.93
CA LEU A 78 -14.41 -9.64 0.96
C LEU A 78 -14.43 -11.09 0.48
N ARG A 79 -13.26 -11.73 0.36
CA ARG A 79 -13.08 -13.08 -0.19
C ARG A 79 -11.93 -13.77 0.51
N SER A 80 -12.04 -15.08 0.72
CA SER A 80 -10.92 -15.84 1.27
C SER A 80 -9.80 -15.99 0.23
N GLY A 81 -8.56 -15.92 0.68
CA GLY A 81 -7.39 -16.11 -0.16
C GLY A 81 -6.11 -15.62 0.49
N ARG A 82 -4.98 -15.93 -0.13
CA ARG A 82 -3.65 -15.48 0.31
C ARG A 82 -3.35 -14.12 -0.30
N ALA A 83 -3.11 -13.11 0.54
CA ALA A 83 -2.63 -11.81 0.10
C ALA A 83 -1.22 -11.93 -0.49
N ALA A 84 -0.97 -11.20 -1.58
CA ALA A 84 0.33 -11.23 -2.26
C ALA A 84 0.86 -9.83 -2.56
N TRP A 85 -0.02 -8.89 -2.89
CA TRP A 85 0.38 -7.52 -3.22
C TRP A 85 -0.80 -6.57 -3.03
N ALA A 86 -0.52 -5.28 -2.99
CA ALA A 86 -1.52 -4.21 -2.90
C ALA A 86 -1.34 -3.20 -4.02
N ARG A 87 -2.46 -2.64 -4.50
CA ARG A 87 -2.50 -1.43 -5.32
C ARG A 87 -2.97 -0.27 -4.46
N MET A 88 -2.20 0.82 -4.45
CA MET A 88 -2.63 2.07 -3.84
C MET A 88 -3.15 3.02 -4.92
N LEU A 89 -4.27 3.67 -4.64
CA LEU A 89 -4.94 4.59 -5.54
C LEU A 89 -5.15 5.95 -4.88
N ASP A 90 -5.25 7.00 -5.68
CA ASP A 90 -5.64 8.33 -5.20
C ASP A 90 -7.13 8.37 -4.80
N GLY A 91 -7.57 9.50 -4.22
CA GLY A 91 -8.97 9.72 -3.85
C GLY A 91 -9.97 9.70 -5.02
N SER A 92 -9.50 9.62 -6.28
CA SER A 92 -10.31 9.45 -7.50
C SER A 92 -10.17 8.04 -8.11
N SER A 93 -9.64 7.08 -7.34
CA SER A 93 -9.43 5.68 -7.77
C SER A 93 -8.48 5.52 -8.97
N ARG A 94 -7.52 6.43 -9.16
CA ARG A 94 -6.44 6.27 -10.13
C ARG A 94 -5.24 5.61 -9.46
N ALA A 95 -4.61 4.64 -10.13
CA ALA A 95 -3.46 3.92 -9.58
C ALA A 95 -2.28 4.87 -9.33
N VAL A 96 -1.67 4.76 -8.15
CA VAL A 96 -0.47 5.52 -7.75
C VAL A 96 0.75 4.61 -7.72
N LEU A 97 0.65 3.46 -7.03
CA LEU A 97 1.72 2.46 -6.96
C LEU A 97 1.17 1.07 -6.66
N ASP A 98 2.03 0.07 -6.82
CA ASP A 98 1.83 -1.28 -6.33
C ASP A 98 2.94 -1.64 -5.33
N ALA A 99 2.59 -2.35 -4.25
CA ALA A 99 3.46 -2.67 -3.11
C ALA A 99 3.37 -4.15 -2.74
N ASP A 100 4.45 -4.77 -2.28
CA ASP A 100 4.42 -6.17 -1.85
C ASP A 100 3.64 -6.26 -0.54
N VAL A 101 2.92 -7.37 -0.37
CA VAL A 101 2.18 -7.63 0.85
C VAL A 101 2.77 -8.84 1.54
N GLY A 102 3.17 -8.64 2.79
CA GLY A 102 3.81 -9.65 3.61
C GLY A 102 3.13 -9.83 4.95
N ILE A 103 3.57 -10.85 5.68
CA ILE A 103 3.24 -11.00 7.10
C ILE A 103 4.16 -10.08 7.91
N GLU A 104 3.72 -9.64 9.08
CA GLU A 104 4.52 -8.84 10.01
C GLU A 104 5.94 -9.41 10.21
N GLY A 105 6.95 -8.56 10.00
CA GLY A 105 8.37 -8.91 10.08
C GLY A 105 8.97 -9.55 8.83
N SER A 106 8.26 -9.52 7.70
CA SER A 106 8.75 -10.04 6.41
C SER A 106 9.64 -9.05 5.64
N GLY A 107 9.52 -7.75 5.94
CA GLY A 107 10.17 -6.68 5.20
C GLY A 107 9.46 -6.27 3.91
N ALA A 108 8.21 -6.69 3.71
CA ALA A 108 7.38 -6.18 2.62
C ALA A 108 6.96 -4.72 2.90
N GLU A 109 6.69 -3.93 1.85
CA GLU A 109 6.30 -2.52 2.05
C GLU A 109 4.95 -2.38 2.78
N LEU A 110 4.06 -3.36 2.64
CA LEU A 110 2.82 -3.44 3.41
C LEU A 110 2.78 -4.76 4.17
N GLU A 111 2.71 -4.68 5.49
CA GLU A 111 2.62 -5.88 6.34
C GLU A 111 1.25 -6.03 6.98
N LEU A 112 0.82 -7.30 7.08
CA LEU A 112 -0.42 -7.72 7.71
C LEU A 112 -0.12 -8.61 8.92
N ASP A 113 -1.05 -8.62 9.87
CA ASP A 113 -1.02 -9.56 11.01
C ASP A 113 -1.19 -11.03 10.58
N ARG A 114 -1.78 -11.26 9.40
CA ARG A 114 -1.90 -12.56 8.74
C ARG A 114 -2.00 -12.41 7.21
N ILE A 115 -1.45 -13.37 6.47
CA ILE A 115 -1.44 -13.34 5.00
C ILE A 115 -2.55 -14.20 4.37
N ASP A 116 -2.98 -15.26 5.06
CA ASP A 116 -4.11 -16.08 4.64
C ASP A 116 -5.39 -15.48 5.23
N LEU A 117 -6.16 -14.82 4.38
CA LEU A 117 -7.35 -14.08 4.76
C LEU A 117 -8.60 -14.93 4.55
N LEU A 118 -9.56 -14.81 5.46
CA LEU A 118 -10.86 -15.48 5.37
C LEU A 118 -11.95 -14.44 5.19
N ALA A 119 -12.88 -14.69 4.26
CA ALA A 119 -14.04 -13.82 4.04
C ALA A 119 -14.79 -13.54 5.36
N GLY A 120 -15.09 -12.26 5.61
CA GLY A 120 -15.70 -11.80 6.86
C GLY A 120 -14.74 -11.65 8.05
N GLY A 121 -13.49 -12.11 7.95
CA GLY A 121 -12.45 -11.86 8.93
C GLY A 121 -11.91 -10.43 8.86
N ALA A 122 -11.53 -9.86 10.00
CA ALA A 122 -10.87 -8.56 10.03
C ALA A 122 -9.44 -8.66 9.44
N VAL A 123 -9.11 -7.71 8.57
CA VAL A 123 -7.77 -7.52 8.01
C VAL A 123 -7.17 -6.29 8.67
N ARG A 124 -6.02 -6.48 9.31
CA ARG A 124 -5.26 -5.43 9.97
C ARG A 124 -3.94 -5.22 9.26
N ILE A 125 -3.66 -3.97 8.91
CA ILE A 125 -2.35 -3.55 8.42
C ILE A 125 -1.51 -3.18 9.65
N THR A 126 -0.34 -3.81 9.79
CA THR A 126 0.59 -3.57 10.91
C THR A 126 1.59 -2.48 10.58
N SER A 127 2.03 -2.39 9.32
CA SER A 127 2.94 -1.34 8.83
C SER A 127 2.72 -1.04 7.34
N ILE A 128 3.07 0.19 6.95
CA ILE A 128 3.17 0.62 5.55
C ILE A 128 4.40 1.51 5.44
N GLU A 129 5.49 0.97 4.90
CA GLU A 129 6.79 1.64 4.84
C GLU A 129 7.43 1.51 3.47
N PHE A 130 7.95 2.61 2.93
CA PHE A 130 8.66 2.65 1.66
C PHE A 130 10.08 3.18 1.87
N HIS A 131 11.06 2.46 1.35
CA HIS A 131 12.47 2.77 1.50
C HIS A 131 13.05 3.22 0.16
N GLU A 132 13.64 4.42 0.12
CA GLU A 132 14.55 4.78 -0.97
C GLU A 132 15.98 4.32 -0.60
N PRO A 133 16.75 3.72 -1.51
CA PRO A 133 18.15 3.39 -1.26
C PRO A 133 19.06 4.63 -1.14
#